data_AF-A0A894KLL3-F1
#
_entry.id   AF-A0A894KLL3-F1
#
_cell.length_a   1.000
_cell.length_b   1.000
_cell.length_c   1.000
_cell.angle_alpha   90.00
_cell.angle_beta   90.00
_cell.angle_gamma   90.00
#
_symmetry.space_group_name_H-M   'P 1'
#
loop_
_entity.id
_entity.type
_entity.pdbx_description
1 polymer ?
#
loop_
_entity_poly.entity_id
_entity_poly.type
_entity_poly.pdbx_seq_one_letter_code
_entity_poly.pdbx_strand_id
1 'polypeptide(L)'
;MLGAGWACLTTTNQRGVTAGWTTNEITITNDAVLNFETFKCAIKDTDTSAGNASANKVVCDIISFTDMSDPITVDLVSQKGFTIKNNGNDVDAKAVLYRNGEELDADGTAYTYTWKLWNSAGTTVVKTYTGKSITVAKTDVTGKGVLMCEVSK
;
A
#
# COMPACT_ATOMS: atom_id res chain seq x y z
N MET A 1 2.28 -34.79 3.14
CA MET A 1 1.68 -34.02 2.03
C MET A 1 0.94 -32.83 2.64
N LEU A 2 1.27 -31.61 2.23
CA LEU A 2 0.75 -30.35 2.82
C LEU A 2 -0.75 -30.09 2.51
N GLY A 3 -1.35 -30.91 1.65
CA GLY A 3 -2.69 -30.73 1.10
C GLY A 3 -2.67 -29.98 -0.23
N ALA A 4 -3.78 -30.02 -0.97
CA ALA A 4 -3.95 -29.20 -2.17
C ALA A 4 -3.91 -27.70 -1.81
N GLY A 5 -3.31 -26.87 -2.67
CA GLY A 5 -3.24 -25.42 -2.48
C GLY A 5 -2.03 -24.91 -1.67
N TRP A 6 -1.11 -25.79 -1.26
CA TRP A 6 0.11 -25.39 -0.52
C TRP A 6 1.36 -25.62 -1.35
N ALA A 7 2.23 -24.60 -1.42
CA ALA A 7 3.56 -24.72 -2.01
C ALA A 7 4.58 -25.04 -0.92
N CYS A 8 5.40 -26.07 -1.11
CA CYS A 8 6.45 -26.43 -0.16
C CYS A 8 7.59 -25.41 -0.23
N LEU A 9 7.97 -24.83 0.90
CA LEU A 9 9.12 -23.95 0.99
C LEU A 9 10.41 -24.76 0.83
N THR A 10 11.28 -24.33 -0.07
CA THR A 10 12.59 -24.95 -0.32
C THR A 10 13.62 -23.89 -0.66
N THR A 11 14.88 -24.28 -0.74
CA THR A 11 15.96 -23.42 -1.26
C THR A 11 15.67 -22.84 -2.64
N THR A 12 14.89 -23.51 -3.48
CA THR A 12 14.51 -23.07 -4.83
C THR A 12 13.10 -22.50 -4.91
N ASN A 13 12.32 -22.57 -3.83
CA ASN A 13 10.95 -22.07 -3.73
C ASN A 13 10.75 -21.32 -2.41
N GLN A 14 11.48 -20.22 -2.25
CA GLN A 14 11.61 -19.53 -0.97
C GLN A 14 10.37 -18.71 -0.60
N ARG A 15 9.66 -18.14 -1.58
CA ARG A 15 8.44 -17.32 -1.36
C ARG A 15 8.64 -16.24 -0.28
N GLY A 16 9.80 -15.59 -0.27
CA GLY A 16 10.16 -14.56 0.72
C GLY A 16 10.56 -15.08 2.11
N VAL A 17 10.66 -16.39 2.29
CA VAL A 17 11.26 -17.00 3.49
C VAL A 17 12.74 -17.25 3.25
N THR A 18 13.61 -16.71 4.11
CA THR A 18 15.06 -16.72 3.90
C THR A 18 15.78 -17.89 4.56
N ALA A 19 15.16 -18.52 5.57
CA ALA A 19 15.72 -19.67 6.27
C ALA A 19 14.64 -20.48 6.99
N GLY A 20 15.03 -21.69 7.40
CA GLY A 20 14.31 -22.44 8.45
C GLY A 20 13.14 -23.32 8.00
N TRP A 21 12.93 -23.52 6.69
CA TRP A 21 11.81 -24.32 6.16
C TRP A 21 11.83 -25.83 6.53
N THR A 22 12.86 -26.30 7.22
CA THR A 22 12.93 -27.66 7.82
C THR A 22 13.13 -27.63 9.35
N THR A 23 13.05 -26.46 9.98
CA THR A 23 13.27 -26.26 11.41
C THR A 23 11.98 -25.86 12.11
N ASN A 24 12.03 -25.69 13.43
CA ASN A 24 10.91 -25.22 14.25
C ASN A 24 10.67 -23.71 14.15
N GLU A 25 11.53 -22.98 13.43
CA GLU A 25 11.45 -21.54 13.22
C GLU A 25 11.69 -21.21 11.74
N ILE A 26 11.04 -20.17 11.23
CA ILE A 26 11.23 -19.61 9.89
C ILE A 26 11.44 -18.10 9.97
N THR A 27 12.19 -17.53 9.03
CA THR A 27 12.34 -16.07 8.90
C THR A 27 11.63 -15.58 7.65
N ILE A 28 10.56 -14.79 7.85
CA ILE A 28 9.71 -14.24 6.78
C ILE A 28 10.14 -12.78 6.52
N THR A 29 10.42 -12.42 5.27
CA THR A 29 10.71 -11.02 4.90
C THR A 29 9.45 -10.19 4.73
N ASN A 30 9.56 -8.86 4.78
CA ASN A 30 8.47 -7.95 4.46
C ASN A 30 7.86 -8.23 3.07
N ASP A 31 8.71 -8.44 2.05
CA ASP A 31 8.28 -8.70 0.67
C ASP A 31 7.60 -10.07 0.49
N ALA A 32 7.62 -10.93 1.52
CA ALA A 32 6.94 -12.22 1.52
C ALA A 32 5.42 -12.10 1.73
N VAL A 33 4.95 -10.94 2.19
CA VAL A 33 3.53 -10.65 2.47
C VAL A 33 3.17 -9.39 1.69
N LEU A 34 2.58 -9.54 0.51
CA LEU A 34 2.25 -8.38 -0.34
C LEU A 34 0.89 -7.78 0.00
N ASN A 35 -0.07 -8.62 0.41
CA ASN A 35 -1.40 -8.18 0.86
C ASN A 35 -1.92 -9.12 1.94
N PHE A 36 -1.84 -10.42 1.69
CA PHE A 36 -2.32 -11.44 2.61
C PHE A 36 -1.68 -12.77 2.30
N GLU A 37 -0.84 -13.25 3.21
CA GLU A 37 -0.10 -14.50 3.01
C GLU A 37 -0.26 -15.41 4.22
N THR A 38 -0.40 -16.70 3.94
CA THR A 38 -0.57 -17.73 4.97
C THR A 38 0.53 -18.76 4.86
N PHE A 39 1.16 -19.04 5.99
CA PHE A 39 2.19 -20.06 6.13
C PHE A 39 1.63 -21.22 6.95
N LYS A 40 1.99 -22.45 6.56
CA LYS A 40 1.61 -23.68 7.25
C LYS A 40 2.86 -24.39 7.74
N CYS A 41 2.87 -24.73 9.02
CA CYS A 41 3.82 -25.68 9.58
C CYS A 41 3.16 -27.06 9.61
N ALA A 42 3.88 -28.11 9.20
CA ALA A 42 3.44 -29.49 9.28
C ALA A 42 4.53 -30.33 9.94
N ILE A 43 4.22 -30.93 11.09
CA ILE A 43 5.17 -31.71 11.89
C ILE A 43 4.75 -33.18 11.85
N LYS A 44 5.70 -34.06 11.52
CA LYS A 44 5.51 -35.51 11.56
C LYS A 44 6.19 -36.08 12.80
N ASP A 45 5.45 -36.87 13.58
CA ASP A 45 6.05 -37.71 14.61
C ASP A 45 6.77 -38.89 13.94
N THR A 46 8.10 -38.91 14.05
CA THR A 46 8.96 -39.96 13.50
C THR A 46 9.33 -41.03 14.51
N ASP A 47 8.92 -40.89 15.78
CA ASP A 47 9.16 -41.90 16.79
C ASP A 47 8.26 -43.12 16.53
N THR A 48 8.87 -44.28 16.29
CA THR A 48 8.17 -45.54 16.00
C THR A 48 8.24 -46.53 17.16
N SER A 49 8.62 -46.04 18.35
CA SER A 49 8.70 -46.85 19.58
C SER A 49 7.35 -47.50 19.92
N ALA A 50 7.43 -48.73 20.45
CA ALA A 50 6.24 -49.48 20.86
C ALA A 50 5.44 -48.70 21.92
N GLY A 51 4.13 -48.56 21.69
CA GLY A 51 3.24 -47.78 22.56
C GLY A 51 3.05 -46.31 22.15
N ASN A 52 3.79 -45.81 21.15
CA ASN A 52 3.56 -44.47 20.63
C ASN A 52 2.31 -44.43 19.72
N ALA A 53 1.22 -43.84 20.22
CA ALA A 53 -0.02 -43.70 19.48
C ALA A 53 0.02 -42.58 18.41
N SER A 54 1.00 -41.68 18.41
CA SER A 54 1.18 -40.64 17.41
C SER A 54 2.20 -40.97 16.32
N ALA A 55 2.86 -42.14 16.39
CA ALA A 55 3.83 -42.58 15.40
C ALA A 55 3.31 -42.38 13.96
N ASN A 56 4.11 -41.71 13.15
CA ASN A 56 3.83 -41.33 11.75
C ASN A 56 2.65 -40.39 11.51
N LYS A 57 1.97 -39.88 12.55
CA LYS A 57 0.93 -38.87 12.39
C LYS A 57 1.55 -37.52 12.06
N VAL A 58 0.78 -36.71 11.33
CA VAL A 58 1.14 -35.35 10.97
C VAL A 58 0.14 -34.40 11.60
N VAL A 59 0.63 -33.37 12.28
CA VAL A 59 -0.16 -32.25 12.78
C VAL A 59 0.26 -30.99 12.04
N CYS A 60 -0.69 -30.09 11.82
CA CYS A 60 -0.44 -28.83 11.11
C CYS A 60 -1.01 -27.67 11.92
N ASP A 61 -0.33 -26.53 11.81
CA ASP A 61 -0.85 -25.24 12.26
C ASP A 61 -0.59 -24.19 11.17
N ILE A 62 -1.37 -23.12 11.18
CA ILE A 62 -1.26 -22.04 10.20
C ILE A 62 -1.11 -20.69 10.90
N ILE A 63 -0.33 -19.82 10.27
CA ILE A 63 -0.25 -18.41 10.62
C ILE A 63 -0.52 -17.58 9.38
N SER A 64 -1.38 -16.57 9.51
CA SER A 64 -1.72 -15.66 8.44
C SER A 64 -1.24 -14.25 8.78
N PHE A 65 -0.68 -13.58 7.79
CA PHE A 65 -0.26 -12.19 7.84
C PHE A 65 -1.10 -11.39 6.86
N THR A 66 -1.64 -10.27 7.33
CA THR A 66 -2.18 -9.20 6.48
C THR A 66 -1.12 -8.12 6.39
N ASP A 67 -0.64 -7.79 5.20
CA ASP A 67 0.13 -6.56 5.04
C ASP A 67 -0.85 -5.40 5.06
N MET A 68 -0.82 -4.67 6.17
CA MET A 68 -1.58 -3.44 6.35
C MET A 68 -0.70 -2.22 6.09
N SER A 69 0.46 -2.35 5.42
CA SER A 69 1.36 -1.24 5.13
C SER A 69 0.57 0.00 4.75
N ASP A 70 0.63 0.99 5.65
CA ASP A 70 -0.49 1.90 5.87
C ASP A 70 -0.92 2.61 4.58
N PRO A 71 -2.24 2.77 4.34
CA PRO A 71 -2.70 3.50 3.18
C PRO A 71 -2.03 4.88 3.17
N ILE A 72 -1.43 5.24 2.03
CA ILE A 72 -0.90 6.59 1.85
C ILE A 72 -2.10 7.53 1.92
N THR A 73 -2.10 8.46 2.86
CA THR A 73 -3.07 9.55 2.87
C THR A 73 -2.54 10.71 2.05
N VAL A 74 -3.45 11.41 1.38
CA VAL A 74 -3.14 12.59 0.57
C VAL A 74 -3.87 13.78 1.17
N ASP A 75 -3.12 14.72 1.72
CA ASP A 75 -3.65 15.97 2.24
C ASP A 75 -3.42 17.07 1.21
N LEU A 76 -4.50 17.76 0.83
CA LEU A 76 -4.43 18.94 -0.03
C LEU A 76 -4.36 20.19 0.85
N VAL A 77 -3.26 20.91 0.75
CA VAL A 77 -3.01 22.12 1.54
C VAL A 77 -2.83 23.34 0.64
N SER A 78 -3.19 24.51 1.17
CA SER A 78 -3.07 25.81 0.52
C SER A 78 -2.75 26.87 1.56
N GLN A 79 -1.75 27.71 1.31
CA GLN A 79 -1.40 28.83 2.18
C GLN A 79 -2.38 30.00 2.03
N LYS A 80 -2.96 30.17 0.83
CA LYS A 80 -3.98 31.20 0.56
C LYS A 80 -5.42 30.70 0.80
N GLY A 81 -5.57 29.40 1.05
CA GLY A 81 -6.85 28.71 1.12
C GLY A 81 -7.46 28.45 -0.26
N PHE A 82 -8.47 27.57 -0.31
CA PHE A 82 -9.09 27.12 -1.56
C PHE A 82 -10.23 28.03 -2.07
N THR A 83 -10.24 29.31 -1.69
CA THR A 83 -11.27 30.27 -2.10
C THR A 83 -10.67 31.38 -2.95
N ILE A 84 -11.25 31.59 -4.13
CA ILE A 84 -10.99 32.76 -4.96
C ILE A 84 -11.98 33.85 -4.54
N LYS A 85 -11.49 34.96 -3.98
CA LYS A 85 -12.35 36.07 -3.54
C LYS A 85 -12.43 37.13 -4.62
N ASN A 86 -13.63 37.44 -5.11
CA ASN A 86 -13.90 38.55 -6.05
C ASN A 86 -12.95 38.58 -7.27
N ASN A 87 -12.58 37.41 -7.83
CA ASN A 87 -11.58 37.28 -8.90
C ASN A 87 -10.23 37.96 -8.57
N GLY A 88 -9.88 38.04 -7.28
CA GLY A 88 -8.71 38.78 -6.79
C GLY A 88 -7.44 37.96 -6.78
N ASN A 89 -7.51 36.66 -6.47
CA ASN A 89 -6.35 35.82 -6.19
C ASN A 89 -6.37 34.49 -6.93
N ASP A 90 -5.17 33.99 -7.24
CA ASP A 90 -4.95 32.59 -7.57
C ASP A 90 -4.85 31.74 -6.29
N VAL A 91 -4.98 30.42 -6.44
CA VAL A 91 -4.88 29.45 -5.34
C VAL A 91 -3.60 28.63 -5.51
N ASP A 92 -2.73 28.67 -4.51
CA ASP A 92 -1.65 27.68 -4.38
C ASP A 92 -2.24 26.38 -3.81
N ALA A 93 -1.92 25.25 -4.41
CA ALA A 93 -2.31 23.93 -3.89
C ALA A 93 -1.10 23.01 -3.87
N LYS A 94 -0.91 22.29 -2.78
CA LYS A 94 0.14 21.29 -2.59
C LYS A 94 -0.49 19.98 -2.11
N ALA A 95 -0.06 18.87 -2.68
CA ALA A 95 -0.37 17.54 -2.18
C ALA A 95 0.73 17.11 -1.21
N VAL A 96 0.35 16.67 -0.02
CA VAL A 96 1.26 16.14 1.00
C VAL A 96 0.88 14.70 1.26
N LEU A 97 1.86 13.80 1.12
CA LEU A 97 1.66 12.36 1.29
C LEU A 97 2.11 11.98 2.68
N TYR A 98 1.32 11.18 3.38
CA TYR A 98 1.72 10.62 4.67
C TYR A 98 1.60 9.11 4.68
N ARG A 99 2.53 8.46 5.38
CA ARG A 99 2.43 7.06 5.77
C ARG A 99 2.98 6.92 7.17
N ASN A 100 2.20 6.29 8.06
CA ASN A 100 2.56 6.12 9.47
C ASN A 100 2.94 7.45 10.17
N GLY A 101 2.24 8.55 9.83
CA GLY A 101 2.47 9.88 10.40
C GLY A 101 3.67 10.66 9.86
N GLU A 102 4.50 10.05 9.00
CA GLU A 102 5.67 10.71 8.39
C GLU A 102 5.36 11.20 6.97
N GLU A 103 5.84 12.41 6.62
CA GLU A 103 5.70 12.93 5.25
C GLU A 103 6.55 12.09 4.29
N LEU A 104 5.91 11.62 3.22
CA LEU A 104 6.58 11.00 2.10
C LEU A 104 6.88 12.03 1.02
N ASP A 105 7.98 11.77 0.29
CA ASP A 105 8.30 12.48 -0.95
C ASP A 105 8.32 14.00 -0.80
N ALA A 106 8.98 14.50 0.25
CA ALA A 106 9.06 15.93 0.58
C ALA A 106 9.38 16.80 -0.66
N ASP A 107 10.33 16.36 -1.47
CA ASP A 107 10.82 17.02 -2.69
C ASP A 107 9.91 16.86 -3.92
N GLY A 108 8.94 15.94 -3.89
CA GLY A 108 7.98 15.72 -4.99
C GLY A 108 8.59 15.05 -6.22
N THR A 109 9.53 14.13 -6.01
CA THR A 109 10.29 13.44 -7.07
C THR A 109 10.03 11.94 -7.13
N ALA A 110 9.53 11.34 -6.04
CA ALA A 110 9.30 9.91 -5.93
C ALA A 110 7.91 9.48 -6.45
N TYR A 111 6.97 10.41 -6.55
CA TYR A 111 5.62 10.16 -7.08
C TYR A 111 5.29 11.14 -8.21
N THR A 112 4.37 10.71 -9.08
CA THR A 112 3.74 11.56 -10.08
C THR A 112 2.45 12.14 -9.51
N TYR A 113 2.29 13.46 -9.63
CA TYR A 113 1.13 14.21 -9.17
C TYR A 113 0.42 14.81 -10.38
N THR A 114 -0.81 14.35 -10.63
CA THR A 114 -1.66 14.86 -11.70
C THR A 114 -2.89 15.51 -11.09
N TRP A 115 -3.08 16.79 -11.38
CA TRP A 115 -4.21 17.55 -10.86
C TRP A 115 -5.24 17.78 -11.95
N LYS A 116 -6.51 17.55 -11.64
CA LYS A 116 -7.62 17.85 -12.52
C LYS A 116 -8.50 18.89 -11.86
N LEU A 117 -8.63 20.03 -12.52
CA LEU A 117 -9.67 21.01 -12.21
C LEU A 117 -10.90 20.65 -13.03
N TRP A 118 -11.98 20.31 -12.35
CA TRP A 118 -13.27 20.04 -12.94
C TRP A 118 -14.15 21.28 -12.88
N ASN A 119 -15.07 21.40 -13.85
CA ASN A 119 -16.07 22.46 -13.86
C ASN A 119 -16.97 22.39 -12.60
N SER A 120 -17.81 23.42 -12.43
CA SER A 120 -18.76 23.56 -11.31
C SER A 120 -19.70 22.35 -11.11
N ALA A 121 -19.96 21.58 -12.16
CA ALA A 121 -20.79 20.37 -12.13
C ALA A 121 -20.01 19.08 -11.84
N GLY A 122 -18.68 19.11 -11.83
CA GLY A 122 -17.84 17.92 -11.67
C GLY A 122 -17.85 16.97 -12.88
N THR A 123 -18.30 17.43 -14.06
CA THR A 123 -18.52 16.56 -15.23
C THR A 123 -17.40 16.62 -16.26
N THR A 124 -16.65 17.72 -16.31
CA THR A 124 -15.65 17.96 -17.34
C THR A 124 -14.40 18.54 -16.71
N VAL A 125 -13.24 17.97 -17.06
CA VAL A 125 -11.93 18.54 -16.72
C VAL A 125 -11.72 19.78 -17.57
N VAL A 126 -11.61 20.95 -16.94
CA VAL A 126 -11.33 22.22 -17.60
C VAL A 126 -9.83 22.46 -17.74
N LYS A 127 -9.03 21.89 -16.84
CA LYS A 127 -7.57 22.01 -16.88
C LYS A 127 -6.87 20.89 -16.13
N THR A 128 -5.69 20.53 -16.61
CA THR A 128 -4.79 19.57 -15.96
C THR A 128 -3.50 20.29 -15.57
N TYR A 129 -2.99 19.97 -14.39
CA TYR A 129 -1.68 20.44 -13.90
C TYR A 129 -0.85 19.25 -13.44
N THR A 130 0.46 19.44 -13.33
CA THR A 130 1.40 18.41 -12.88
C THR A 130 2.39 18.96 -11.86
N GLY A 131 2.84 18.08 -10.97
CA GLY A 131 3.82 18.40 -9.92
C GLY A 131 3.21 18.45 -8.54
N LYS A 132 4.03 18.28 -7.49
CA LYS A 132 3.57 18.21 -6.10
C LYS A 132 2.85 19.49 -5.64
N SER A 133 3.26 20.64 -6.18
CA SER A 133 2.64 21.94 -5.93
C SER A 133 2.25 22.60 -7.25
N ILE A 134 1.05 23.20 -7.28
CA ILE A 134 0.51 23.88 -8.45
C ILE A 134 -0.06 25.25 -8.07
N THR A 135 -0.26 26.10 -9.07
CA THR A 135 -1.05 27.33 -8.93
C THR A 135 -2.27 27.21 -9.84
N VAL A 136 -3.46 27.17 -9.24
CA VAL A 136 -4.73 27.24 -9.96
C VAL A 136 -5.02 28.72 -10.21
N ALA A 137 -4.94 29.12 -11.48
CA ALA A 137 -5.21 30.50 -11.86
C ALA A 137 -6.70 30.78 -11.71
N LYS A 138 -7.03 31.96 -11.18
CA LYS A 138 -8.42 32.40 -10.99
C LYS A 138 -9.24 32.41 -12.27
N THR A 139 -8.59 32.65 -13.41
CA THR A 139 -9.22 32.64 -14.73
C THR A 139 -9.65 31.24 -15.18
N ASP A 140 -9.09 30.19 -14.59
CA ASP A 140 -9.46 28.80 -14.89
C ASP A 140 -10.76 28.38 -14.17
N VAL A 141 -11.24 29.19 -13.21
CA VAL A 141 -12.42 28.89 -12.38
C VAL A 141 -13.54 29.88 -12.68
N THR A 142 -14.68 29.37 -13.15
CA THR A 142 -15.89 30.17 -13.33
C THR A 142 -16.89 29.85 -12.21
N GLY A 143 -16.95 30.73 -11.20
CA GLY A 143 -17.82 30.58 -10.03
C GLY A 143 -17.28 29.58 -9.00
N LYS A 144 -17.28 28.28 -9.35
CA LYS A 144 -16.70 27.20 -8.52
C LYS A 144 -16.15 26.08 -9.41
N GLY A 145 -15.26 25.27 -8.85
CA GLY A 145 -14.71 24.08 -9.49
C GLY A 145 -14.32 23.03 -8.44
N VAL A 146 -14.08 21.81 -8.89
CA VAL A 146 -13.59 20.72 -8.02
C VAL A 146 -12.16 20.43 -8.40
N LEU A 147 -11.24 20.60 -7.46
CA LEU A 147 -9.83 20.25 -7.65
C LEU A 147 -9.59 18.85 -7.09
N MET A 148 -9.04 17.97 -7.92
CA MET A 148 -8.67 16.61 -7.55
C MET A 148 -7.18 16.42 -7.84
N CYS A 149 -6.47 15.76 -6.92
CA CYS A 149 -5.11 15.28 -7.15
C CYS A 149 -5.12 13.76 -7.25
N GLU A 150 -4.60 13.24 -8.35
CA GLU A 150 -4.29 11.83 -8.54
C GLU A 150 -2.79 11.64 -8.32
N VAL A 151 -2.43 10.67 -7.48
CA VAL A 151 -1.05 10.36 -7.11
C VAL A 151 -0.75 8.94 -7.57
N SER A 152 0.31 8.78 -8.35
CA SER A 152 0.76 7.48 -8.84
C SER A 152 2.27 7.33 -8.67
N LYS A 153 2.75 6.08 -8.65
CA LYS A 153 4.17 5.76 -8.63
C LYS A 153 4.66 5.36 -10.02
#